data_AF-A0A7C7QM35-F1
#
_entry.id   AF-A0A7C7QM35-F1
#
_cell.length_a   1.000
_cell.length_b   1.000
_cell.length_c   1.000
_cell.angle_alpha   90.00
_cell.angle_beta   90.00
_cell.angle_gamma   90.00
#
_symmetry.space_group_name_H-M   'P 1'
#
loop_
_entity.id
_entity.type
_entity.pdbx_description
1 polymer ?
#
loop_
_entity_poly.entity_id
_entity_poly.type
_entity_poly.pdbx_seq_one_letter_code
_entity_poly.pdbx_strand_id
1 'polypeptide(L)'
;MLSQIDDRVLEIVTILVVMMTIFVCICYAAIFRNPYVAFNPFKPPTATPYGMAEGPPPTFPPTWTPTATGIPTDTPTVTNTPTVTNTPTPTGTGTPTPTNTPTVTPTSPPT
;
A
#
# COMPACT_ATOMS: atom_id res chain seq x y z
N MET A 1 -25.14 -6.95 -36.98
CA MET A 1 -25.61 -5.55 -36.93
C MET A 1 -25.73 -5.07 -35.48
N LEU A 2 -26.51 -5.73 -34.61
CA LEU A 2 -26.57 -5.38 -33.17
C LEU A 2 -25.20 -5.46 -32.46
N SER A 3 -24.46 -6.57 -32.62
CA SER A 3 -23.16 -6.76 -31.96
C SER A 3 -22.11 -5.70 -32.30
N GLN A 4 -22.06 -5.26 -33.56
CA GLN A 4 -21.15 -4.19 -33.99
C GLN A 4 -21.51 -2.84 -33.35
N ILE A 5 -22.80 -2.59 -33.10
CA ILE A 5 -23.26 -1.38 -32.39
C ILE A 5 -22.90 -1.49 -30.91
N ASP A 6 -23.11 -2.65 -30.28
CA ASP A 6 -22.78 -2.89 -28.87
C ASP A 6 -21.27 -2.72 -28.60
N ASP A 7 -20.40 -3.26 -29.48
CA ASP A 7 -18.95 -3.10 -29.37
C ASP A 7 -18.50 -1.64 -29.50
N ARG A 8 -19.07 -0.89 -30.45
CA ARG A 8 -18.78 0.54 -30.61
C ARG A 8 -19.29 1.37 -29.42
N VAL A 9 -20.44 1.00 -28.86
CA VAL A 9 -20.98 1.65 -27.66
C VAL A 9 -20.08 1.38 -26.45
N LEU A 10 -19.63 0.14 -26.24
CA LEU A 10 -18.69 -0.20 -25.18
C LEU A 10 -17.35 0.53 -25.36
N GLU A 11 -16.80 0.57 -26.58
CA GLU A 11 -15.58 1.32 -26.89
C GLU A 11 -15.74 2.81 -26.53
N ILE A 12 -16.83 3.45 -26.95
CA ILE A 12 -17.12 4.86 -26.64
C ILE A 12 -17.26 5.07 -25.13
N VAL A 13 -18.01 4.21 -24.44
CA VAL A 13 -18.22 4.30 -22.98
C VAL A 13 -16.91 4.09 -22.23
N THR A 14 -16.10 3.12 -22.63
CA THR A 14 -14.78 2.88 -22.05
C THR A 14 -13.87 4.08 -22.26
N ILE A 15 -13.83 4.67 -23.47
CA ILE A 15 -13.04 5.88 -23.74
C ILE A 15 -13.52 7.05 -22.86
N LEU A 16 -14.84 7.25 -22.73
CA LEU A 16 -15.40 8.29 -21.86
C LEU A 16 -14.96 8.08 -20.42
N VAL A 17 -15.10 6.86 -19.89
CA VAL A 17 -14.70 6.54 -18.51
C VAL A 17 -13.21 6.78 -18.31
N VAL A 18 -12.35 6.33 -19.23
CA VAL A 18 -10.90 6.58 -19.15
C VAL A 18 -10.59 8.07 -19.16
N MET A 19 -11.22 8.85 -20.03
CA MET A 19 -11.06 10.31 -20.06
C MET A 19 -11.51 10.97 -18.75
N MET A 20 -12.63 10.52 -18.18
CA MET A 20 -13.11 11.00 -16.88
C MET A 20 -12.14 10.66 -15.75
N THR A 21 -11.59 9.43 -15.75
CA THR A 21 -10.58 9.01 -14.78
C THR A 21 -9.31 9.85 -14.90
N ILE A 22 -8.82 10.08 -16.12
CA ILE A 22 -7.65 10.94 -16.36
C ILE A 22 -7.91 12.36 -15.87
N PHE A 23 -9.09 12.92 -16.16
CA PHE A 23 -9.48 14.24 -15.68
C PHE A 23 -9.48 14.31 -14.14
N VAL A 24 -10.05 13.30 -13.47
CA VAL A 24 -10.02 13.19 -12.00
C VAL A 24 -8.57 13.14 -11.49
N CYS A 25 -7.70 12.33 -12.10
CA CYS A 25 -6.27 12.27 -11.72
C CYS A 25 -5.58 13.64 -11.88
N ILE A 26 -5.85 14.37 -12.95
CA ILE A 26 -5.31 15.73 -13.17
C ILE A 26 -5.83 16.69 -12.09
N CYS A 27 -7.12 16.64 -11.74
CA CYS A 27 -7.68 17.43 -10.65
C CYS A 27 -6.96 17.14 -9.32
N TYR A 28 -6.74 15.87 -8.98
CA TYR A 28 -6.02 15.52 -7.75
C TYR A 28 -4.56 15.98 -7.78
N ALA A 29 -3.86 15.81 -8.90
CA ALA A 29 -2.50 16.30 -9.06
C ALA A 29 -2.41 17.83 -8.89
N ALA A 30 -3.38 18.57 -9.42
CA ALA A 30 -3.46 20.02 -9.27
C ALA A 30 -3.68 20.44 -7.80
N ILE A 31 -4.59 19.76 -7.08
CA ILE A 31 -4.83 20.00 -5.65
C ILE A 31 -3.58 19.71 -4.82
N PHE A 32 -2.86 18.62 -5.13
CA PHE A 32 -1.64 18.26 -4.42
C PHE A 32 -0.53 19.30 -4.61
N ARG A 33 -0.37 19.85 -5.82
CA ARG A 33 0.66 20.88 -6.11
C ARG A 33 0.28 22.26 -5.57
N ASN A 34 -1.00 22.59 -5.62
CA ASN A 34 -1.53 23.85 -5.09
C ASN A 34 -2.87 23.59 -4.39
N PRO A 35 -2.87 23.48 -3.05
CA PRO A 35 -4.09 23.18 -2.30
C PRO A 35 -5.09 24.35 -2.28
N TYR A 36 -4.74 25.52 -2.80
CA TYR A 36 -5.60 26.70 -2.82
C TYR A 36 -6.35 26.90 -4.14
N VAL A 37 -6.29 25.96 -5.10
CA VAL A 37 -7.05 26.03 -6.36
C VAL A 37 -8.57 26.16 -6.11
N ALA A 38 -9.27 26.88 -6.99
CA ALA A 38 -10.68 27.26 -6.79
C ALA A 38 -11.59 26.04 -6.52
N PHE A 39 -11.40 24.95 -7.26
CA PHE A 39 -12.17 23.72 -7.20
C PHE A 39 -11.77 22.76 -6.06
N ASN A 40 -10.77 23.10 -5.23
CA ASN A 40 -10.49 22.32 -4.02
C ASN A 40 -11.49 22.72 -2.91
N PRO A 41 -12.39 21.83 -2.46
CA PRO A 41 -13.29 22.13 -1.34
C PRO A 41 -12.54 22.17 0.01
N PHE A 42 -11.37 21.54 0.10
CA PHE A 42 -10.58 21.44 1.33
C PHE A 42 -9.34 22.34 1.27
N LYS A 43 -9.54 23.66 1.18
CA LYS A 43 -8.44 24.62 1.26
C LYS A 43 -7.91 24.66 2.71
N PRO A 44 -6.58 24.62 2.93
CA PRO A 44 -6.02 24.82 4.26
C PRO A 44 -6.42 26.20 4.81
N PRO A 45 -6.53 26.38 6.14
CA PRO A 45 -6.75 27.69 6.72
C PRO A 45 -5.69 28.67 6.24
N THR A 46 -6.13 29.77 5.63
CA THR A 46 -5.24 30.91 5.41
C THR A 46 -4.86 31.41 6.80
N ALA A 47 -3.57 31.41 7.13
CA ALA A 47 -3.10 32.05 8.35
C ALA A 47 -3.53 33.51 8.31
N THR A 48 -4.60 33.85 9.02
CA THR A 48 -4.93 35.23 9.31
C THR A 48 -3.80 35.76 10.19
N PRO A 49 -3.14 36.87 9.82
CA PRO A 49 -2.22 37.52 10.74
C PRO A 49 -2.96 37.75 12.06
N TYR A 50 -2.40 37.25 13.16
CA TYR A 50 -2.91 37.50 14.51
C TYR A 50 -3.05 39.00 14.71
N GLY A 51 -4.26 39.54 14.56
CA GLY A 51 -4.49 40.98 14.52
C GLY A 51 -5.75 41.43 13.76
N MET A 52 -6.35 40.55 12.93
CA MET A 52 -7.61 40.86 12.24
C MET A 52 -8.85 40.15 12.83
N ALA A 53 -8.74 39.53 14.01
CA ALA A 53 -9.93 39.13 14.76
C ALA A 53 -10.51 40.41 15.38
N GLU A 54 -11.66 40.87 14.89
CA GLU A 54 -12.39 42.06 15.40
C GLU A 54 -13.01 41.83 16.80
N GLY A 55 -12.20 41.37 17.75
CA GLY A 55 -12.62 41.14 19.13
C GLY A 55 -11.63 41.79 20.10
N PRO A 56 -12.09 42.23 21.29
CA PRO A 56 -11.17 42.67 22.32
C PRO A 56 -10.18 41.53 22.64
N PRO A 57 -8.89 41.84 22.88
CA PRO A 57 -7.89 40.83 23.15
C PRO A 57 -8.32 39.98 24.35
N PRO A 58 -8.16 38.64 24.29
CA PRO A 58 -8.51 37.79 25.42
C PRO A 58 -7.67 38.21 26.65
N THR A 59 -8.33 38.75 27.67
CA THR A 59 -7.71 39.03 28.96
C THR A 59 -7.57 37.73 29.72
N PHE A 60 -6.37 37.16 29.74
CA PHE A 60 -6.08 35.96 30.52
C PHE A 60 -5.86 36.35 32.01
N PRO A 61 -6.51 35.67 32.97
CA PRO A 61 -6.23 35.87 34.40
C PRO A 61 -4.78 35.46 34.75
N PRO A 62 -4.16 36.03 35.80
CA PRO A 62 -2.73 35.84 36.11
C PRO A 62 -2.33 34.43 36.57
N THR A 63 -3.25 33.45 36.58
CA THR A 63 -3.05 32.11 37.13
C THR A 63 -2.79 31.01 36.08
N TRP A 64 -2.60 31.36 34.80
CA TRP A 64 -2.21 30.37 33.78
C TRP A 64 -0.72 30.03 33.87
N THR A 65 -0.36 29.15 34.80
CA THR A 65 0.87 28.35 34.68
C THR A 65 0.59 27.29 33.61
N PRO A 66 1.25 27.29 32.43
CA PRO A 66 1.06 26.22 31.47
C PRO A 66 1.61 24.92 32.07
N THR A 67 0.72 23.99 32.44
CA THR A 67 1.09 22.61 32.68
C THR A 67 1.64 22.06 31.37
N ALA A 68 2.91 21.69 31.33
CA ALA A 68 3.50 21.01 30.18
C ALA A 68 2.85 19.64 30.04
N THR A 69 1.75 19.55 29.30
CA THR A 69 1.15 18.28 28.90
C THR A 69 1.98 17.73 27.74
N GLY A 70 3.14 17.17 28.06
CA GLY A 70 3.92 16.39 27.10
C GLY A 70 3.13 15.14 26.73
N ILE A 71 2.39 15.19 25.63
CA ILE A 71 2.01 13.97 24.93
C ILE A 71 3.33 13.46 24.31
N PRO A 72 3.88 12.32 24.73
CA PRO A 72 5.03 11.75 24.03
C PRO A 72 4.60 11.54 22.58
N THR A 73 5.22 12.28 21.67
CA THR A 73 5.05 12.03 20.24
C THR A 73 5.87 10.79 19.96
N ASP A 74 5.18 9.65 19.77
CA ASP A 74 5.82 8.43 19.26
C ASP A 74 6.40 8.77 17.88
N THR A 75 7.68 9.12 17.88
CA THR A 75 8.47 9.18 16.65
C THR A 75 8.75 7.73 16.30
N PRO A 76 8.29 7.19 15.14
CA PRO A 76 8.57 5.81 14.79
C PRO A 76 10.09 5.68 14.60
N THR A 77 10.75 4.99 15.54
CA THR A 77 12.12 4.53 15.36
C THR A 77 12.12 3.54 14.21
N VAL A 78 12.83 3.85 13.12
CA VAL A 78 13.02 2.92 12.01
C VAL A 78 13.95 1.80 12.49
N THR A 79 13.35 0.71 12.97
CA THR A 79 14.08 -0.53 13.26
C THR A 79 14.32 -1.24 11.94
N ASN A 80 15.54 -1.14 11.41
CA ASN A 80 15.99 -2.00 10.31
C ASN A 80 16.15 -3.42 10.84
N THR A 81 15.10 -4.23 10.74
CA THR A 81 15.21 -5.67 10.98
C THR A 81 15.87 -6.30 9.76
N PRO A 82 17.08 -6.91 9.85
CA PRO A 82 17.61 -7.69 8.74
C PRO A 82 16.73 -8.93 8.56
N THR A 83 15.99 -8.98 7.47
CA THR A 83 15.29 -10.20 7.04
C THR A 83 16.33 -11.21 6.60
N VAL A 84 16.67 -12.18 7.46
CA VAL A 84 17.45 -13.35 7.08
C VAL A 84 16.55 -14.29 6.29
N THR A 85 16.61 -14.19 4.95
CA THR A 85 15.99 -15.18 4.07
C THR A 85 16.85 -16.44 4.09
N ASN A 86 16.46 -17.43 4.89
CA ASN A 86 17.01 -18.78 4.76
C ASN A 86 16.46 -19.40 3.47
N THR A 87 17.23 -19.35 2.39
CA THR A 87 16.95 -20.15 1.20
C THR A 87 17.20 -21.62 1.55
N PRO A 88 16.18 -22.51 1.53
CA PRO A 88 16.44 -23.93 1.70
C PRO A 88 17.32 -24.40 0.54
N THR A 89 18.51 -24.90 0.86
CA THR A 89 19.34 -25.61 -0.10
C THR A 89 18.61 -26.92 -0.43
N PRO A 90 18.31 -27.24 -1.70
CA PRO A 90 17.71 -28.52 -2.03
C PRO A 90 18.72 -29.63 -1.71
N THR A 91 18.50 -30.35 -0.61
CA THR A 91 19.23 -31.58 -0.31
C THR A 91 18.80 -32.62 -1.34
N GLY A 92 19.75 -33.05 -2.19
CA GLY A 92 19.50 -34.04 -3.23
C GLY A 92 18.83 -35.29 -2.64
N THR A 93 17.68 -35.67 -3.19
CA THR A 93 16.97 -36.89 -2.83
C THR A 93 17.80 -38.07 -3.32
N GLY A 94 18.26 -38.93 -2.40
CA GLY A 94 18.99 -40.14 -2.75
C GLY A 94 18.14 -41.04 -3.65
N THR A 95 18.65 -41.37 -4.84
CA THR A 95 18.03 -42.35 -5.74
C THR A 95 18.06 -43.73 -5.06
N PRO A 96 16.92 -44.43 -4.93
CA PRO A 96 16.95 -45.79 -4.40
C PRO A 96 17.74 -46.68 -5.36
N THR A 97 18.80 -47.33 -4.84
CA THR A 97 19.54 -48.34 -5.59
C THR A 97 18.70 -49.63 -5.59
N PRO A 98 18.43 -50.24 -6.75
CA PRO A 98 17.72 -51.52 -6.78
C PRO A 98 18.58 -52.61 -6.14
N THR A 99 18.11 -53.17 -5.02
CA THR A 99 18.71 -54.35 -4.40
C THR A 99 18.34 -55.57 -5.23
N ASN A 100 19.34 -56.19 -5.87
CA ASN A 100 19.16 -57.51 -6.47
C ASN A 100 19.14 -58.57 -5.36
N THR A 101 17.97 -59.11 -5.06
CA THR A 101 17.84 -60.26 -4.16
C THR A 101 18.26 -61.52 -4.91
N PRO A 102 19.30 -62.27 -4.48
CA PRO A 102 19.63 -63.54 -5.10
C PRO A 102 18.51 -64.55 -4.84
N THR A 103 17.87 -65.03 -5.90
CA THR A 103 16.95 -66.16 -5.83
C THR A 103 17.76 -67.43 -5.66
N VAL A 104 17.65 -68.07 -4.48
CA VAL A 104 18.26 -69.38 -4.25
C VAL A 104 17.37 -70.43 -4.88
N THR A 105 17.81 -71.02 -5.99
CA THR A 105 17.12 -72.15 -6.60
C THR A 105 17.51 -73.43 -5.84
N PRO A 106 16.56 -74.16 -5.23
CA PRO A 106 16.89 -75.44 -4.61
C PRO A 106 17.26 -76.45 -5.71
N THR A 107 18.49 -76.94 -5.67
CA THR A 107 18.93 -78.07 -6.51
C THR A 107 18.36 -79.36 -5.91
N SER A 108 17.51 -80.05 -6.67
CA SER A 108 17.06 -81.39 -6.31
C SER A 108 18.24 -82.38 -6.36
N PRO A 109 18.41 -83.26 -5.36
CA PRO A 109 19.49 -84.25 -5.37
C PRO A 109 19.30 -85.27 -6.50
N PRO A 110 20.40 -85.78 -7.10
CA PRO A 110 20.33 -86.78 -8.16
C PRO A 110 19.78 -88.11 -7.62
N THR A 111 18.99 -88.78 -8.46
CA THR A 111 18.28 -90.04 -8.21
C THR A 111 19.21 -91.23 -8.02
#